data_AF-A0ABD2SXU2-F1
#
_entry.id   AF-A0ABD2SXU2-F1
#
_cell.length_a   1.000
_cell.length_b   1.000
_cell.length_c   1.000
_cell.angle_alpha   90.00
_cell.angle_beta   90.00
_cell.angle_gamma   90.00
#
_symmetry.space_group_name_H-M   'P 1'
#
loop_
_entity.id
_entity.type
_entity.pdbx_description
1 polymer ?
#
loop_
_entity_poly.entity_id
_entity_poly.type
_entity_poly.pdbx_seq_one_letter_code
_entity_poly.pdbx_strand_id
1 'polypeptide(L)'
;MRYKLVGLTKEDNFLILELIIANSILTLCNIEACANKTTLKKLHSVMSCIEHICGEGSTESSNFVVEVQKTLSEIDTTSSSILDNPYLLLKSLEHFTPRKVVSSGNLKHMEAELHFQGNEFQNPLPFIFGLPVGLSLDIKFHNISSESRLWIKMSCEEKLTQFVFLDLHEIEGDDEVRKFTFVVPFYQIPKANCFSLKICIVLECISDGDQLFRSCGGPKHEVVHLCEDKEVYFSGQVR
;
A
#
# COMPACT_ATOMS: atom_id res chain seq x y z
N MET A 1 1.13 -5.71 3.96
CA MET A 1 2.04 -6.24 5.01
C MET A 1 3.49 -6.13 4.59
N ARG A 2 3.91 -6.75 3.46
CA ARG A 2 5.29 -6.68 2.94
C ARG A 2 5.88 -5.27 2.87
N TYR A 3 5.17 -4.32 2.26
CA TYR A 3 5.69 -2.96 2.04
C TYR A 3 5.93 -2.14 3.30
N LYS A 4 5.45 -2.58 4.47
CA LYS A 4 5.71 -1.92 5.75
C LYS A 4 6.90 -2.51 6.50
N LEU A 5 7.53 -3.55 5.99
CA LEU A 5 8.63 -4.24 6.66
C LEU A 5 9.96 -3.77 6.07
N VAL A 6 10.88 -3.39 6.96
CA VAL A 6 12.25 -2.97 6.63
C VAL A 6 13.22 -4.04 7.13
N GLY A 7 14.32 -4.23 6.40
CA GLY A 7 15.35 -5.20 6.78
C GLY A 7 15.04 -6.64 6.36
N LEU A 8 14.06 -6.83 5.45
CA LEU A 8 13.84 -8.13 4.80
C LEU A 8 15.04 -8.50 3.93
N THR A 9 15.59 -9.70 4.15
CA THR A 9 16.63 -10.26 3.28
C THR A 9 16.05 -10.63 1.91
N LYS A 10 16.90 -10.97 0.94
CA LYS A 10 16.42 -11.47 -0.36
C LYS A 10 15.63 -12.76 -0.17
N GLU A 11 16.10 -13.64 0.73
CA GLU A 11 15.45 -14.88 1.11
C GLU A 11 14.08 -14.64 1.76
N ASP A 12 13.98 -13.71 2.71
CA ASP A 12 12.68 -13.35 3.32
C ASP A 12 11.69 -12.84 2.27
N ASN A 13 12.17 -11.98 1.37
CA ASN A 13 11.37 -11.46 0.26
C ASN A 13 10.89 -12.59 -0.66
N PHE A 14 11.74 -13.55 -0.97
CA PHE A 14 11.39 -14.71 -1.79
C PHE A 14 10.28 -15.54 -1.13
N LEU A 15 10.43 -15.87 0.16
CA LEU A 15 9.44 -16.64 0.92
C LEU A 15 8.07 -15.93 1.00
N ILE A 16 8.08 -14.60 1.19
CA ILE A 16 6.86 -13.79 1.19
C ILE A 16 6.20 -13.82 -0.20
N LEU A 17 6.97 -13.77 -1.29
CA LEU A 17 6.41 -13.84 -2.65
C LEU A 17 5.81 -15.22 -2.92
N GLU A 18 6.45 -16.32 -2.50
CA GLU A 18 5.87 -17.67 -2.61
C GLU A 18 4.53 -17.77 -1.88
N LEU A 19 4.43 -17.21 -0.67
CA LEU A 19 3.17 -17.15 0.08
C LEU A 19 2.12 -16.32 -0.66
N ILE A 20 2.50 -15.22 -1.30
CA ILE A 20 1.59 -14.41 -2.11
C ILE A 20 1.12 -15.20 -3.34
N ILE A 21 1.98 -15.96 -4.01
CA ILE A 21 1.61 -16.85 -5.13
C ILE A 21 0.60 -17.89 -4.66
N ALA A 22 0.91 -18.62 -3.58
CA ALA A 22 0.03 -19.66 -3.05
C ALA A 22 -1.37 -19.09 -2.71
N ASN A 23 -1.40 -17.93 -2.05
CA ASN A 23 -2.65 -17.24 -1.74
C ASN A 23 -3.38 -16.79 -3.02
N SER A 24 -2.68 -16.25 -4.02
CA SER A 24 -3.26 -15.87 -5.31
C SER A 24 -3.90 -17.05 -6.04
N ILE A 25 -3.27 -18.23 -6.03
CA ILE A 25 -3.82 -19.45 -6.64
C ILE A 25 -5.12 -19.87 -5.93
N LEU A 26 -5.10 -19.92 -4.60
CA LEU A 26 -6.30 -20.24 -3.79
C LEU A 26 -7.43 -19.22 -4.02
N THR A 27 -7.07 -17.95 -4.16
CA THR A 27 -8.00 -16.84 -4.44
C THR A 27 -8.62 -17.00 -5.83
N LEU A 28 -7.83 -17.30 -6.86
CA LEU A 28 -8.31 -17.54 -8.24
C LEU A 28 -9.30 -18.70 -8.33
N CYS A 29 -9.16 -19.71 -7.48
CA CYS A 29 -10.04 -20.88 -7.50
C CYS A 29 -11.38 -20.65 -6.77
N ASN A 30 -11.50 -19.61 -5.94
CA ASN A 30 -12.62 -19.41 -5.03
C ASN A 30 -13.52 -18.20 -5.37
N ILE A 31 -13.12 -17.32 -6.29
CA ILE A 31 -13.78 -16.01 -6.48
C ILE A 31 -14.43 -15.86 -7.87
N GLU A 32 -15.41 -14.95 -7.97
CA GLU A 32 -16.04 -14.47 -9.20
C GLU A 32 -15.05 -13.95 -10.27
N ALA A 33 -15.45 -14.02 -11.54
CA ALA A 33 -14.61 -13.77 -12.72
C ALA A 33 -13.88 -12.41 -12.73
N CYS A 34 -14.47 -11.32 -12.23
CA CYS A 34 -13.84 -10.00 -12.22
C CYS A 34 -12.64 -9.91 -11.25
N ALA A 35 -12.76 -10.48 -10.06
CA ALA A 35 -11.66 -10.51 -9.09
C ALA A 35 -10.56 -11.52 -9.49
N ASN A 36 -10.89 -12.51 -10.34
CA ASN A 36 -9.89 -13.41 -10.91
C ASN A 36 -8.93 -12.67 -11.85
N LYS A 37 -9.39 -11.69 -12.64
CA LYS A 37 -8.50 -10.90 -13.52
C LYS A 37 -7.48 -10.08 -12.74
N THR A 38 -7.90 -9.40 -11.67
CA THR A 38 -6.99 -8.63 -10.80
C THR A 38 -5.99 -9.54 -10.10
N THR A 39 -6.46 -10.67 -9.58
CA THR A 39 -5.61 -11.65 -8.90
C THR A 39 -4.59 -12.26 -9.86
N LEU A 40 -4.97 -12.52 -11.10
CA LEU A 40 -4.07 -13.03 -12.13
C LEU A 40 -2.96 -12.03 -12.48
N LYS A 41 -3.29 -10.74 -12.68
CA LYS A 41 -2.28 -9.70 -12.88
C LYS A 41 -1.28 -9.64 -11.73
N LYS A 42 -1.79 -9.70 -10.49
CA LYS A 42 -0.96 -9.74 -9.29
C LYS A 42 -0.04 -10.97 -9.28
N LEU A 43 -0.55 -12.14 -9.69
CA LEU A 43 0.25 -13.35 -9.82
C LEU A 43 1.42 -13.16 -10.81
N HIS A 44 1.17 -12.64 -12.02
CA HIS A 44 2.23 -12.36 -12.99
C HIS A 44 3.25 -11.33 -12.48
N SER A 45 2.79 -10.25 -11.84
CA SER A 45 3.66 -9.23 -11.25
C SER A 45 4.60 -9.84 -10.20
N VAL A 46 4.06 -10.69 -9.32
CA VAL A 46 4.83 -11.40 -8.28
C VAL A 46 5.83 -12.39 -8.90
N MET A 47 5.43 -13.12 -9.95
CA MET A 47 6.34 -14.03 -10.68
C MET A 47 7.52 -13.28 -11.29
N SER A 48 7.27 -12.14 -11.94
CA SER A 48 8.32 -11.27 -12.48
C SER A 48 9.29 -10.78 -11.39
N CYS A 49 8.77 -10.41 -10.20
CA CYS A 49 9.62 -10.06 -9.06
C CYS A 49 10.51 -11.23 -8.61
N ILE A 50 9.99 -12.46 -8.60
CA ILE A 50 10.80 -13.65 -8.26
C ILE A 50 11.88 -13.89 -9.33
N GLU A 51 11.53 -13.82 -10.61
CA GLU A 51 12.49 -13.97 -11.71
C GLU A 51 13.63 -12.97 -11.61
N HIS A 52 13.34 -11.72 -11.26
CA HIS A 52 14.36 -10.70 -11.02
C HIS A 52 15.29 -11.07 -9.85
N ILE A 53 14.73 -11.48 -8.71
CA ILE A 53 15.51 -11.91 -7.53
C ILE A 53 16.41 -13.11 -7.86
N CYS A 54 15.89 -14.10 -8.60
CA CYS A 54 16.65 -15.29 -8.99
C CYS A 54 17.70 -15.00 -10.07
N GLY A 55 17.39 -14.10 -11.02
CA GLY A 55 18.27 -13.72 -12.13
C GLY A 55 19.54 -12.98 -11.70
N GLU A 56 19.51 -12.33 -10.53
CA GLU A 56 20.70 -11.73 -9.90
C GLU A 56 21.69 -12.76 -9.32
N GLY A 57 21.44 -14.06 -9.52
CA GLY A 57 22.38 -15.14 -9.21
C GLY A 57 22.49 -15.49 -7.73
N SER A 58 21.60 -15.00 -6.87
CA SER A 58 21.67 -15.20 -5.41
C SER A 58 20.79 -16.32 -4.86
N THR A 59 19.77 -16.79 -5.59
CA THR A 59 18.78 -17.73 -5.03
C THR A 59 18.21 -18.65 -6.12
N GLU A 60 18.25 -19.97 -5.89
CA GLU A 60 17.57 -20.94 -6.77
C GLU A 60 16.05 -20.88 -6.58
N SER A 61 15.31 -20.85 -7.69
CA SER A 61 13.84 -20.96 -7.67
C SER A 61 13.41 -22.26 -7.01
N SER A 62 12.31 -22.21 -6.24
CA SER A 62 11.73 -23.41 -5.67
C SER A 62 10.99 -24.23 -6.72
N ASN A 63 10.83 -25.54 -6.47
CA ASN A 63 9.99 -26.40 -7.31
C ASN A 63 8.57 -25.85 -7.45
N PHE A 64 8.05 -25.20 -6.41
CA PHE A 64 6.74 -24.55 -6.46
C PHE A 64 6.69 -23.44 -7.50
N VAL A 65 7.62 -22.50 -7.45
CA VAL A 65 7.69 -21.38 -8.40
C VAL A 65 7.88 -21.89 -9.83
N VAL A 66 8.74 -22.89 -10.02
CA VAL A 66 8.99 -23.50 -11.34
C VAL A 66 7.72 -24.11 -11.91
N GLU A 67 6.97 -24.89 -11.12
CA GLU A 67 5.71 -25.50 -11.58
C GLU A 67 4.62 -24.45 -11.86
N VAL A 68 4.55 -23.37 -11.07
CA VAL A 68 3.65 -22.25 -11.36
C VAL A 68 4.03 -21.57 -12.68
N GLN A 69 5.32 -21.25 -12.88
CA GLN A 69 5.80 -20.59 -14.10
C GLN A 69 5.54 -21.42 -15.36
N LYS A 70 5.78 -22.73 -15.27
CA LYS A 70 5.49 -23.69 -16.34
C LYS A 70 4.00 -23.71 -16.68
N THR A 71 3.15 -23.80 -15.67
CA THR A 71 1.69 -23.81 -15.85
C THR A 71 1.20 -22.51 -16.48
N LEU A 72 1.70 -21.36 -16.04
CA LEU A 72 1.37 -20.06 -16.65
C LEU A 72 1.81 -20.01 -18.13
N SER A 73 3.02 -20.47 -18.45
CA SER A 73 3.55 -20.48 -19.81
C SER A 73 2.77 -21.40 -20.76
N GLU A 74 2.34 -22.57 -20.28
CA GLU A 74 1.50 -23.51 -21.03
C GLU A 74 0.11 -22.92 -21.34
N ILE A 75 -0.43 -22.13 -20.41
CA ILE A 75 -1.73 -21.49 -20.60
C ILE A 75 -1.63 -20.25 -21.49
N ASP A 76 -0.52 -19.52 -21.47
CA ASP A 76 -0.32 -18.39 -22.40
C ASP A 76 -0.08 -18.86 -23.85
N THR A 77 0.40 -20.10 -24.05
CA THR A 77 0.71 -20.66 -25.38
C THR A 77 -0.45 -21.44 -25.99
N THR A 78 -1.28 -22.08 -25.17
CA THR A 78 -2.55 -22.63 -25.60
C THR A 78 -3.56 -21.49 -25.60
N SER A 79 -4.43 -21.34 -26.59
CA SER A 79 -5.41 -20.23 -26.62
C SER A 79 -6.51 -20.33 -25.54
N SER A 80 -6.24 -21.03 -24.43
CA SER A 80 -7.07 -21.21 -23.25
C SER A 80 -6.74 -20.10 -22.26
N SER A 81 -7.72 -19.37 -21.73
CA SER A 81 -7.41 -18.39 -20.70
C SER A 81 -7.38 -19.06 -19.31
N ILE A 82 -6.47 -18.63 -18.43
CA ILE A 82 -6.46 -19.06 -17.01
C ILE A 82 -7.81 -18.78 -16.34
N LEU A 83 -8.51 -17.74 -16.82
CA LEU A 83 -9.84 -17.38 -16.35
C LEU A 83 -10.90 -18.43 -16.68
N ASP A 84 -10.68 -19.24 -17.73
CA ASP A 84 -11.60 -20.33 -18.11
C ASP A 84 -11.44 -21.55 -17.21
N ASN A 85 -10.25 -21.77 -16.64
CA ASN A 85 -9.98 -22.89 -15.74
C ASN A 85 -8.82 -22.60 -14.75
N PRO A 86 -9.08 -21.87 -13.64
CA PRO A 86 -8.04 -21.53 -12.66
C PRO A 86 -7.50 -22.75 -11.90
N TYR A 87 -8.23 -23.87 -11.92
CA TYR A 87 -7.84 -25.11 -11.24
C TYR A 87 -6.58 -25.77 -11.84
N LEU A 88 -6.14 -25.36 -13.03
CA LEU A 88 -4.87 -25.80 -13.61
C LEU A 88 -3.68 -25.44 -12.70
N LEU A 89 -3.73 -24.27 -12.05
CA LEU A 89 -2.69 -23.80 -11.12
C LEU A 89 -2.74 -24.53 -9.76
N LEU A 90 -3.86 -25.18 -9.43
CA LEU A 90 -4.04 -25.80 -8.13
C LEU A 90 -3.03 -26.95 -7.92
N LYS A 91 -2.65 -27.66 -8.99
CA LYS A 91 -1.64 -28.73 -8.93
C LYS A 91 -0.26 -28.21 -8.51
N SER A 92 0.08 -26.97 -8.85
CA SER A 92 1.35 -26.39 -8.43
C SER A 92 1.45 -26.31 -6.90
N LEU A 93 0.34 -26.15 -6.18
CA LEU A 93 0.33 -26.10 -4.71
C LEU A 93 0.81 -27.41 -4.05
N GLU A 94 0.79 -28.55 -4.75
CA GLU A 94 1.37 -29.81 -4.24
C GLU A 94 2.88 -29.69 -4.00
N HIS A 95 3.54 -28.76 -4.70
CA HIS A 95 4.96 -28.46 -4.57
C HIS A 95 5.25 -27.35 -3.55
N PHE A 96 4.20 -26.69 -3.03
CA PHE A 96 4.36 -25.62 -2.05
C PHE A 96 4.70 -26.19 -0.68
N THR A 97 5.92 -25.91 -0.22
CA THR A 97 6.36 -26.25 1.13
C THR A 97 6.68 -24.96 1.89
N PRO A 98 5.89 -24.59 2.92
CA PRO A 98 6.19 -23.42 3.74
C PRO A 98 7.56 -23.58 4.39
N ARG A 99 8.48 -22.68 4.09
CA ARG A 99 9.79 -22.64 4.77
C ARG A 99 9.69 -21.73 5.99
N LYS A 100 10.46 -22.06 7.03
CA LYS A 100 10.56 -21.19 8.21
C LYS A 100 11.29 -19.92 7.84
N VAL A 101 10.64 -18.77 8.06
CA VAL A 101 11.29 -17.47 8.03
C VAL A 101 12.10 -17.35 9.32
N VAL A 102 13.42 -17.52 9.23
CA VAL A 102 14.33 -17.24 10.35
C VAL A 102 14.67 -15.77 10.25
N SER A 103 13.91 -14.93 10.96
CA SER A 103 14.17 -13.49 10.95
C SER A 103 15.61 -13.21 11.36
N SER A 104 16.31 -12.42 10.54
CA SER A 104 17.70 -12.00 10.75
C SER A 104 17.91 -11.10 11.97
N GLY A 105 16.86 -10.81 12.74
CA GLY A 105 16.88 -9.92 13.91
C GLY A 105 16.78 -8.43 13.56
N ASN A 106 16.90 -8.06 12.29
CA ASN A 106 16.86 -6.68 11.80
C ASN A 106 15.50 -6.26 11.23
N LEU A 107 14.48 -7.09 11.38
CA LEU A 107 13.14 -6.81 10.86
C LEU A 107 12.49 -5.68 11.66
N LYS A 108 12.27 -4.55 11.01
CA LYS A 108 11.56 -3.40 11.59
C LYS A 108 10.24 -3.17 10.86
N HIS A 109 9.27 -2.58 11.55
CA HIS A 109 7.99 -2.19 10.96
C HIS A 109 7.95 -0.67 10.81
N MET A 110 7.49 -0.22 9.64
CA MET A 110 7.21 1.18 9.34
C MET A 110 5.89 1.59 9.98
N GLU A 111 5.92 2.66 10.75
CA GLU A 111 4.74 3.16 11.44
C GLU A 111 4.70 4.68 11.41
N ALA A 112 3.49 5.22 11.36
CA ALA A 112 3.23 6.63 11.52
C ALA A 112 2.28 6.87 12.69
N GLU A 113 2.54 7.93 13.44
CA GLU A 113 1.61 8.47 14.42
C GLU A 113 1.25 9.89 13.98
N LEU A 114 -0.05 10.21 14.01
CA LEU A 114 -0.58 11.52 13.66
C LEU A 114 -1.30 12.10 14.87
N HIS A 115 -0.99 13.32 15.27
CA HIS A 115 -1.65 14.00 16.40
C HIS A 115 -2.16 15.37 15.96
N PHE A 116 -3.27 15.79 16.56
CA PHE A 116 -3.83 17.13 16.42
C PHE A 116 -4.20 17.66 17.80
N GLN A 117 -4.03 18.97 18.00
CA GLN A 117 -4.36 19.61 19.26
C GLN A 117 -5.84 20.04 19.28
N GLY A 118 -6.58 19.63 20.31
CA GLY A 118 -7.84 20.26 20.69
C GLY A 118 -9.06 20.01 19.80
N ASN A 119 -9.07 18.95 18.97
CA ASN A 119 -10.22 18.62 18.13
C ASN A 119 -11.05 17.48 18.73
N GLU A 120 -12.20 17.83 19.28
CA GLU A 120 -13.27 16.89 19.65
C GLU A 120 -14.55 17.29 18.92
N PHE A 121 -15.51 16.37 18.77
CA PHE A 121 -16.79 16.69 18.15
C PHE A 121 -17.50 17.90 18.81
N GLN A 122 -17.34 18.05 20.13
CA GLN A 122 -17.91 19.16 20.91
C GLN A 122 -17.11 20.47 20.77
N ASN A 123 -15.87 20.39 20.28
CA ASN A 123 -14.99 21.54 20.05
C ASN A 123 -14.35 21.43 18.65
N PRO A 124 -15.16 21.58 17.57
CA PRO A 124 -14.66 21.49 16.20
C PRO A 124 -13.75 22.67 15.85
N LEU A 125 -12.82 22.45 14.92
CA LEU A 125 -11.95 23.51 14.42
C LEU A 125 -12.76 24.51 13.57
N PRO A 126 -12.54 25.82 13.76
CA PRO A 126 -13.22 26.82 12.96
C PRO A 126 -12.69 26.84 11.53
N PHE A 127 -13.57 27.09 10.56
CA PHE A 127 -13.18 27.39 9.18
C PHE A 127 -14.02 28.50 8.56
N ILE A 128 -13.51 29.09 7.48
CA ILE A 128 -14.20 30.13 6.71
C ILE A 128 -14.79 29.49 5.46
N PHE A 129 -16.10 29.69 5.25
CA PHE A 129 -16.78 29.24 4.05
C PHE A 129 -16.12 29.78 2.77
N GLY A 130 -15.97 28.91 1.76
CA GLY A 130 -15.41 29.31 0.48
C GLY A 130 -13.87 29.26 0.40
N LEU A 131 -13.18 29.01 1.51
CA LEU A 131 -11.71 28.95 1.56
C LEU A 131 -11.19 27.53 1.82
N PRO A 132 -10.01 27.16 1.29
CA PRO A 132 -9.30 25.97 1.71
C PRO A 132 -9.02 25.98 3.22
N VAL A 133 -8.99 24.79 3.82
CA VAL A 133 -8.72 24.63 5.24
C VAL A 133 -7.31 24.13 5.44
N GLY A 134 -6.50 24.84 6.23
CA GLY A 134 -5.18 24.37 6.65
C GLY A 134 -5.28 23.67 8.00
N LEU A 135 -4.73 22.45 8.10
CA LEU A 135 -4.69 21.68 9.34
C LEU A 135 -3.24 21.43 9.76
N SER A 136 -2.90 21.84 10.98
CA SER A 136 -1.59 21.54 11.57
C SER A 136 -1.59 20.13 12.15
N LEU A 137 -0.68 19.29 11.69
CA LEU A 137 -0.52 17.90 12.10
C LEU A 137 0.83 17.70 12.77
N ASP A 138 0.83 17.16 13.98
CA ASP A 138 2.04 16.69 14.64
C ASP A 138 2.27 15.23 14.23
N ILE A 139 3.31 15.00 13.42
CA ILE A 139 3.60 13.72 12.78
C ILE A 139 4.85 13.11 13.42
N LYS A 140 4.79 11.80 13.68
CA LYS A 140 5.94 11.00 14.09
C LYS A 140 6.05 9.75 13.22
N PHE A 141 7.21 9.54 12.65
CA PHE A 141 7.53 8.38 11.84
C PHE A 141 8.53 7.47 12.55
N HIS A 142 8.39 6.17 12.31
CA HIS A 142 9.31 5.13 12.78
C HIS A 142 9.77 4.26 11.62
N ASN A 143 11.08 4.12 11.46
CA ASN A 143 11.73 3.27 10.45
C ASN A 143 11.34 3.62 9.01
N ILE A 144 11.14 4.90 8.70
CA ILE A 144 10.71 5.36 7.38
C ILE A 144 11.84 6.18 6.76
N SER A 145 12.34 5.72 5.62
CA SER A 145 13.40 6.39 4.87
C SER A 145 12.90 7.65 4.18
N SER A 146 13.76 8.66 4.01
CA SER A 146 13.48 9.85 3.20
C SER A 146 13.07 9.55 1.76
N GLU A 147 13.53 8.44 1.19
CA GLU A 147 13.19 8.01 -0.18
C GLU A 147 11.74 7.45 -0.28
N SER A 148 11.07 7.25 0.86
CA SER A 148 9.72 6.70 0.90
C SER A 148 8.71 7.67 0.30
N ARG A 149 7.87 7.21 -0.63
CA ARG A 149 6.82 8.03 -1.23
C ARG A 149 5.58 8.04 -0.34
N LEU A 150 5.50 9.06 0.50
CA LEU A 150 4.44 9.21 1.49
C LEU A 150 3.36 10.19 1.06
N TRP A 151 2.14 9.93 1.49
CA TRP A 151 0.99 10.77 1.22
C TRP A 151 0.12 10.91 2.45
N ILE A 152 -0.36 12.13 2.72
CA ILE A 152 -1.51 12.34 3.60
C ILE A 152 -2.77 12.13 2.77
N LYS A 153 -3.56 11.15 3.16
CA LYS A 153 -4.89 10.89 2.61
C LYS A 153 -5.92 11.59 3.50
N MET A 154 -6.73 12.46 2.91
CA MET A 154 -7.86 13.11 3.56
C MET A 154 -9.15 12.72 2.84
N SER A 155 -10.14 12.25 3.58
CA SER A 155 -11.44 11.84 3.05
C SER A 155 -12.59 12.55 3.77
N CYS A 156 -13.45 13.23 3.02
CA CYS A 156 -14.67 13.87 3.51
C CYS A 156 -15.89 13.07 3.04
N GLU A 157 -16.76 12.65 3.97
CA GLU A 157 -18.06 11.99 3.70
C GLU A 157 -18.02 10.88 2.63
N GLU A 158 -16.94 10.09 2.61
CA GLU A 158 -16.67 8.95 1.70
C GLU A 158 -16.63 9.26 0.18
N LYS A 159 -17.02 10.47 -0.24
CA LYS A 159 -17.14 10.85 -1.66
C LYS A 159 -15.94 11.64 -2.17
N LEU A 160 -15.19 12.24 -1.25
CA LEU A 160 -14.20 13.25 -1.56
C LEU A 160 -12.87 12.85 -0.93
N THR A 161 -11.94 12.35 -1.73
CA THR A 161 -10.58 12.01 -1.27
C THR A 161 -9.56 12.93 -1.90
N GLN A 162 -8.67 13.49 -1.08
CA GLN A 162 -7.53 14.28 -1.48
C GLN A 162 -6.25 13.62 -0.96
N PHE A 163 -5.20 13.67 -1.78
CA PHE A 163 -3.86 13.27 -1.37
C PHE A 163 -2.93 14.49 -1.37
N VAL A 164 -2.07 14.58 -0.37
CA VAL A 164 -0.99 15.58 -0.30
C VAL A 164 0.31 14.82 -0.14
N PHE A 165 1.26 15.07 -1.05
CA PHE A 165 2.58 14.44 -0.99
C PHE A 165 3.36 14.98 0.21
N LEU A 166 4.00 14.07 0.95
CA LEU A 166 4.91 14.42 2.04
C LEU A 166 6.34 14.25 1.54
N ASP A 167 7.01 15.38 1.26
CA ASP A 167 8.41 15.37 0.90
C ASP A 167 9.28 15.32 2.16
N LEU A 168 9.89 14.16 2.40
CA LEU A 168 10.75 13.93 3.54
C LEU A 168 12.16 14.52 3.36
N HIS A 169 12.58 14.90 2.15
CA HIS A 169 13.89 15.53 1.95
C HIS A 169 13.94 16.95 2.52
N GLU A 170 12.79 17.63 2.61
CA GLU A 170 12.67 18.94 3.23
C GLU A 170 12.60 18.87 4.76
N ILE A 171 12.47 17.66 5.33
CA ILE A 171 12.27 17.43 6.76
C ILE A 171 13.51 16.77 7.35
N GLU A 172 14.32 17.56 8.05
CA GLU A 172 15.48 17.04 8.77
C GLU A 172 15.09 16.01 9.84
N GLY A 173 15.87 14.94 9.97
CA GLY A 173 15.72 13.96 11.03
C GLY A 173 16.31 12.60 10.68
N ASP A 174 16.36 11.73 11.69
CA ASP A 174 16.83 10.36 11.54
C ASP A 174 15.72 9.47 10.94
N ASP A 175 16.12 8.42 10.22
CA ASP A 175 15.21 7.47 9.59
C ASP A 175 14.62 6.48 10.62
N GLU A 176 15.25 6.31 11.79
CA GLU A 176 14.68 5.47 12.85
C GLU A 176 13.47 6.13 13.51
N VAL A 177 13.58 7.40 13.93
CA VAL A 177 12.46 8.16 14.50
C VAL A 177 12.54 9.61 14.03
N ARG A 178 11.49 10.07 13.34
CA ARG A 178 11.36 11.45 12.86
C ARG A 178 10.11 12.11 13.43
N LYS A 179 10.22 13.35 13.91
CA LYS A 179 9.08 14.13 14.43
C LYS A 179 9.08 15.52 13.83
N PHE A 180 7.93 15.97 13.36
CA PHE A 180 7.77 17.29 12.77
C PHE A 180 6.30 17.69 12.76
N THR A 181 6.06 18.99 12.60
CA THR A 181 4.72 19.53 12.38
C THR A 181 4.55 19.88 10.90
N PHE A 182 3.44 19.47 10.31
CA PHE A 182 3.13 19.73 8.90
C PHE A 182 1.75 20.37 8.78
N VAL A 183 1.65 21.49 8.05
CA VAL A 183 0.36 22.14 7.77
C VAL A 183 -0.18 21.60 6.46
N VAL A 184 -1.15 20.70 6.54
CA VAL A 184 -1.77 20.09 5.36
C VAL A 184 -2.95 20.96 4.88
N PRO A 185 -2.98 21.35 3.60
CA PRO A 185 -4.13 22.05 3.04
C PRO A 185 -5.18 21.04 2.54
N PHE A 186 -6.43 21.26 2.90
CA PHE A 186 -7.60 20.64 2.28
C PHE A 186 -8.23 21.64 1.31
N TYR A 187 -8.04 21.41 0.02
CA TYR A 187 -8.42 22.34 -1.05
C TYR A 187 -9.88 22.22 -1.46
N GLN A 188 -10.52 21.13 -1.08
CA GLN A 188 -11.94 20.99 -1.37
C GLN A 188 -12.71 21.92 -0.46
N ILE A 189 -13.59 22.73 -1.06
CA ILE A 189 -14.35 23.76 -0.38
C ILE A 189 -15.69 23.15 0.05
N PRO A 190 -15.88 22.80 1.34
CA PRO A 190 -17.13 22.19 1.79
C PRO A 190 -18.21 23.27 1.78
N LYS A 191 -19.36 22.95 1.18
CA LYS A 191 -20.54 23.84 1.16
C LYS A 191 -21.43 23.66 2.40
N ALA A 192 -20.97 22.87 3.38
CA ALA A 192 -21.71 22.52 4.59
C ALA A 192 -21.29 23.40 5.77
N ASN A 193 -22.20 23.62 6.72
CA ASN A 193 -21.93 24.40 7.93
C ASN A 193 -20.97 23.70 8.91
N CYS A 194 -20.86 22.39 8.79
CA CYS A 194 -19.90 21.57 9.49
C CYS A 194 -19.56 20.37 8.60
N PHE A 195 -18.37 19.82 8.79
CA PHE A 195 -17.94 18.60 8.11
C PHE A 195 -16.86 17.90 8.95
N SER A 196 -16.61 16.63 8.66
CA SER A 196 -15.48 15.90 9.23
C SER A 196 -14.55 15.39 8.14
N LEU A 197 -13.26 15.34 8.46
CA LEU A 197 -12.23 14.73 7.64
C LEU A 197 -11.66 13.52 8.34
N LYS A 198 -11.62 12.38 7.64
CA LYS A 198 -10.79 11.24 8.01
C LYS A 198 -9.41 11.43 7.41
N ILE A 199 -8.37 11.38 8.24
CA ILE A 199 -7.00 11.69 7.87
C ILE A 199 -6.11 10.52 8.28
N CYS A 200 -5.29 10.05 7.35
CA CYS A 200 -4.24 9.09 7.64
C CYS A 200 -3.02 9.32 6.75
N ILE A 201 -1.92 8.68 7.11
CA ILE A 201 -0.70 8.67 6.32
C ILE A 201 -0.60 7.33 5.62
N VAL A 202 -0.33 7.35 4.32
CA VAL A 202 -0.20 6.16 3.49
C VAL A 202 1.15 6.15 2.77
N LEU A 203 1.70 4.96 2.58
CA LEU A 203 2.91 4.69 1.81
C LEU A 203 2.52 4.20 0.41
N GLU A 204 3.03 4.83 -0.64
CA GLU A 204 2.89 4.36 -2.01
C GLU A 204 3.88 3.23 -2.29
N CYS A 205 3.34 2.08 -2.68
CA CYS A 205 4.08 0.84 -2.92
C CYS A 205 4.51 0.81 -4.39
N ILE A 206 5.78 1.11 -4.66
CA ILE A 206 6.33 1.02 -6.01
C ILE A 206 6.43 -0.48 -6.38
N SER A 207 5.75 -0.90 -7.45
CA SER A 207 5.93 -2.22 -8.06
C SER A 207 6.50 -2.07 -9.47
N ASP A 208 7.41 -2.96 -9.87
CA ASP A 208 8.07 -2.95 -11.19
C ASP A 208 7.16 -3.31 -12.36
N GLY A 209 5.85 -3.47 -12.13
CA GLY A 209 4.93 -3.94 -13.16
C GLY A 209 3.50 -3.57 -12.85
N ASP A 210 3.17 -2.29 -12.93
CA ASP A 210 1.93 -1.76 -13.52
C ASP A 210 1.83 -0.26 -13.24
N GLN A 211 1.94 0.57 -14.28
CA GLN A 211 1.43 1.94 -14.24
C GLN A 211 -0.10 1.91 -14.36
N LEU A 212 -0.77 1.47 -13.31
CA LEU A 212 -2.22 1.50 -13.23
C LEU A 212 -2.62 2.48 -12.15
N PHE A 213 -2.55 3.78 -12.42
CA PHE A 213 -3.55 4.77 -12.00
C PHE A 213 -3.19 6.12 -12.65
N ARG A 214 -3.95 6.51 -13.69
CA ARG A 214 -4.00 7.92 -14.11
C ARG A 214 -4.88 8.68 -13.11
N SER A 215 -4.40 8.86 -11.89
CA SER A 215 -5.02 9.79 -10.96
C SER A 215 -4.37 11.16 -11.18
N CYS A 216 -5.17 12.18 -11.50
CA CYS A 216 -4.67 13.54 -11.49
C CYS A 216 -4.49 13.94 -10.00
N GLY A 217 -3.24 13.98 -9.53
CA GLY A 217 -2.88 14.59 -8.24
C GLY A 217 -2.79 13.65 -7.02
N GLY A 218 -2.63 12.34 -7.19
CA GLY A 218 -2.46 11.41 -6.06
C GLY A 218 -1.47 10.27 -6.34
N PRO A 219 -1.42 9.24 -5.46
CA PRO A 219 -0.60 8.05 -5.65
C PRO A 219 -0.89 7.37 -6.99
N LYS A 220 0.17 6.86 -7.63
CA LYS A 220 0.09 6.15 -8.92
C LYS A 220 0.03 4.64 -8.75
N HIS A 221 0.40 4.15 -7.57
CA HIS A 221 0.44 2.73 -7.25
C HIS A 221 -0.43 2.42 -6.03
N GLU A 222 -0.52 1.13 -5.68
CA GLU A 222 -1.17 0.69 -4.46
C GLU A 222 -0.59 1.43 -3.24
N VAL A 223 -1.45 1.75 -2.27
CA VAL A 223 -1.04 2.41 -1.04
C VAL A 223 -1.34 1.52 0.17
N VAL A 224 -0.48 1.59 1.18
CA VAL A 224 -0.70 0.95 2.48
C VAL A 224 -0.77 1.98 3.59
N HIS A 225 -1.75 1.85 4.47
CA HIS A 225 -1.95 2.78 5.60
C HIS A 225 -0.85 2.62 6.64
N LEU A 226 -0.11 3.66 6.98
CA LEU A 226 0.91 3.63 8.05
C LEU A 226 0.34 3.93 9.43
N CYS A 227 -0.85 4.50 9.50
CA CYS A 227 -1.60 4.76 10.72
C CYS A 227 -3.10 4.51 10.50
N GLU A 228 -3.86 4.44 11.59
CA GLU A 228 -5.32 4.43 11.54
C GLU A 228 -5.86 5.79 11.06
N ASP A 229 -7.08 5.77 10.50
CA ASP A 229 -7.80 6.99 10.16
C ASP A 229 -8.16 7.74 11.43
N LYS A 230 -7.76 9.01 11.52
CA LYS A 230 -8.20 9.91 12.57
C LYS A 230 -9.21 10.90 12.03
N GLU A 231 -10.29 11.11 12.77
CA GLU A 231 -11.35 12.04 12.39
C GLU A 231 -11.10 13.43 12.98
N VAL A 232 -11.28 14.46 12.16
CA VAL A 232 -11.15 15.86 12.53
C VAL A 232 -12.44 16.59 12.16
N TYR A 233 -13.04 17.29 13.11
CA TYR A 233 -14.31 17.99 12.96
C TYR A 233 -14.12 19.48 12.71
N PHE A 234 -14.91 20.04 11.80
CA PHE A 234 -14.87 21.45 11.42
C PHE A 234 -16.26 22.10 11.54
N SER A 235 -16.29 23.36 11.96
CA SER A 235 -17.50 24.19 12.02
C SER A 235 -17.27 25.56 11.38
N GLY A 236 -18.24 25.98 10.56
CA GLY A 236 -18.15 27.19 9.79
C GLY A 236 -18.39 28.41 10.67
N GLN A 237 -17.51 29.40 10.56
CA GLN A 237 -17.76 30.73 11.12
C GLN A 237 -18.46 31.60 10.09
N VAL A 238 -19.62 32.14 10.46
CA VAL A 238 -20.28 33.22 9.71
C VAL A 238 -19.58 34.52 10.12
N ARG A 239 -19.03 35.24 9.15
CA ARG A 239 -18.55 36.62 9.38
C ARG A 239 -19.73 37.56 9.61
#